data_AF-A0AAN8JVY8-F1
#
_entry.id   AF-A0AAN8JVY8-F1
#
_cell.length_a   1.000
_cell.length_b   1.000
_cell.length_c   1.000
_cell.angle_alpha   90.00
_cell.angle_beta   90.00
_cell.angle_gamma   90.00
#
_symmetry.space_group_name_H-M   'P 1'
#
loop_
_entity.id
_entity.type
_entity.pdbx_description
1 polymer ?
#
loop_
_entity_poly.entity_id
_entity_poly.type
_entity_poly.pdbx_seq_one_letter_code
_entity_poly.pdbx_strand_id
1 'polypeptide(L)'
;MISELSLLNTSLLIIGDFNLHFDNVNDSTVSKSQNILDSYSLYQHVKTKSHKRGHILDLVISEQNSQLINTLEVTTDLLSDHYPIVCDINLESASSVEKEIMSRKLKDIDVEQFASSIKEAVKCIDSDDPLALLHRY
;
A
#
# COMPACT_ATOMS: atom_id res chain seq x y z
N MET A 1 15.21 -7.33 3.45
CA MET A 1 14.17 -6.34 3.79
C MET A 1 14.49 -4.95 3.24
N ILE A 2 15.24 -4.05 3.92
CA ILE A 2 15.47 -2.68 3.40
C ILE A 2 16.13 -2.69 2.01
N SER A 3 17.10 -3.58 1.79
CA SER A 3 17.75 -3.80 0.49
C SER A 3 16.81 -4.24 -0.63
N GLU A 4 15.74 -4.97 -0.32
CA GLU A 4 14.75 -5.41 -1.31
C GLU A 4 13.74 -4.30 -1.58
N LEU A 5 13.34 -3.56 -0.54
CA LEU A 5 12.43 -2.43 -0.64
C LEU A 5 13.04 -1.26 -1.42
N SER A 6 14.35 -1.02 -1.27
CA SER A 6 15.06 0.01 -2.03
C SER A 6 15.11 -0.26 -3.54
N LEU A 7 14.88 -1.51 -3.97
CA LEU A 7 14.87 -1.87 -5.40
C LEU A 7 13.54 -1.52 -6.09
N LEU A 8 12.50 -1.17 -5.32
CA LEU A 8 11.15 -0.99 -5.86
C LEU A 8 10.92 0.36 -6.55
N ASN A 9 11.91 1.27 -6.64
CA ASN A 9 11.79 2.60 -7.26
C ASN A 9 10.47 3.33 -6.92
N THR A 10 10.01 3.19 -5.68
CA THR A 10 8.74 3.74 -5.17
C THR A 10 8.99 4.48 -3.87
N SER A 11 8.13 5.43 -3.53
CA SER A 11 8.22 6.14 -2.26
C SER A 11 8.11 5.17 -1.08
N LEU A 12 9.17 5.07 -0.28
CA LEU A 12 9.26 4.15 0.85
C LEU A 12 8.79 4.81 2.16
N LEU A 13 7.88 4.14 2.86
CA LEU A 13 7.45 4.48 4.21
C LEU A 13 7.46 3.22 5.08
N ILE A 14 8.24 3.25 6.16
CA ILE A 14 8.33 2.16 7.14
C ILE A 14 7.85 2.72 8.48
N ILE A 15 6.83 2.09 9.07
CA ILE A 15 6.24 2.50 10.35
C ILE A 15 6.06 1.28 11.22
N GLY A 16 6.36 1.40 12.52
CA GLY A 16 6.03 0.37 13.50
C GLY A 16 6.75 0.53 14.83
N ASP A 17 6.51 -0.42 15.72
CA ASP A 17 7.25 -0.59 16.97
C ASP A 17 8.51 -1.42 16.71
N PHE A 18 9.68 -0.78 16.84
CA PHE A 18 10.97 -1.42 16.62
C PHE A 18 11.55 -2.01 17.91
N ASN A 19 10.99 -1.68 19.08
CA ASN A 19 11.54 -2.05 20.38
C ASN A 19 13.04 -1.72 20.55
N LEU A 20 13.52 -0.68 19.84
CA LEU A 20 14.86 -0.12 19.98
C LEU A 20 14.74 1.23 20.64
N HIS A 21 15.57 1.51 21.65
CA HIS A 21 15.61 2.80 22.33
C HIS A 21 16.34 3.81 21.44
N PHE A 22 15.70 4.27 20.37
CA PHE A 22 16.34 5.01 19.27
C PHE A 22 16.91 6.37 19.71
N ASP A 23 16.46 6.89 20.85
CA ASP A 23 17.00 8.07 21.54
C ASP A 23 18.34 7.81 22.29
N ASN A 24 18.73 6.55 22.48
CA ASN A 24 19.94 6.18 23.21
C ASN A 24 21.17 6.10 22.31
N VAL A 25 21.89 7.22 22.18
CA VAL A 25 23.13 7.33 21.38
C VAL A 25 24.29 6.43 21.85
N ASN A 26 24.23 5.90 23.06
CA ASN A 26 25.26 5.01 23.60
C ASN A 26 25.00 3.54 23.28
N ASP A 27 23.82 3.20 22.74
CA ASP A 27 23.50 1.83 22.35
C ASP A 27 24.09 1.51 20.97
N SER A 28 25.02 0.55 20.93
CA SER A 28 25.64 0.11 19.68
C SER A 28 24.64 -0.40 18.64
N THR A 29 23.48 -0.88 19.07
CA THR A 29 22.40 -1.35 18.20
C THR A 29 21.75 -0.17 17.49
N VAL A 30 21.52 0.94 18.20
CA VAL A 30 20.99 2.18 17.64
C VAL A 30 21.97 2.74 16.61
N SER A 31 23.26 2.80 16.94
CA SER A 31 24.28 3.26 15.99
C SER A 31 24.36 2.39 14.74
N LYS A 32 24.25 1.06 14.86
CA LYS A 32 24.19 0.14 13.71
C LYS A 32 22.93 0.37 12.87
N SER A 33 21.78 0.53 13.51
CA SER A 33 20.52 0.81 12.83
C SER A 33 20.59 2.15 12.08
N GLN A 34 21.13 3.20 12.70
CA GLN A 34 21.32 4.49 12.05
C GLN A 34 22.25 4.37 10.83
N ASN A 35 23.37 3.65 10.96
CA ASN A 35 24.27 3.39 9.82
C ASN A 35 23.57 2.65 8.67
N ILE A 36 22.65 1.72 8.98
CA ILE A 36 21.84 1.05 7.96
C ILE A 36 20.93 2.08 7.29
N LEU A 37 20.18 2.89 8.05
CA LEU A 37 19.31 3.92 7.46
C LEU A 37 20.09 4.89 6.57
N ASP A 38 21.22 5.39 7.05
CA ASP A 38 22.10 6.31 6.31
C ASP A 38 22.60 5.67 5.01
N SER A 39 22.97 4.37 5.04
CA SER A 39 23.43 3.65 3.84
C SER A 39 22.39 3.51 2.74
N TYR A 40 21.10 3.63 3.09
CA TYR A 40 19.97 3.61 2.15
C TYR A 40 19.34 5.00 1.97
N SER A 41 19.98 6.08 2.43
CA SER A 41 19.43 7.44 2.40
C SER A 41 18.05 7.55 3.05
N LEU A 42 17.83 6.79 4.13
CA LEU A 42 16.61 6.79 4.92
C LEU A 42 16.78 7.65 6.17
N TYR A 43 15.68 8.26 6.58
CA TYR A 43 15.59 9.15 7.72
C TYR A 43 14.44 8.74 8.62
N GLN A 44 14.73 8.64 9.91
CA GLN A 44 13.74 8.47 10.96
C GLN A 44 13.21 9.85 11.36
N HIS A 45 11.89 9.98 11.47
CA HIS A 45 11.21 11.28 11.66
C HIS A 45 10.73 11.55 13.08
N VAL A 46 10.65 10.55 13.96
CA VAL A 46 10.07 10.69 15.30
C VAL A 46 11.10 11.30 16.25
N LYS A 47 10.87 12.54 16.69
CA LYS A 47 11.82 13.33 17.50
C LYS A 47 11.52 13.35 19.00
N THR A 48 10.35 12.85 19.39
CA THR A 48 9.85 12.90 20.77
C THR A 48 9.52 11.49 21.25
N LYS A 49 9.52 11.30 22.58
CA LYS A 49 9.15 10.03 23.21
C LYS A 49 7.85 9.46 22.64
N SER A 50 7.89 8.23 22.14
CA SER A 50 6.71 7.47 21.71
C SER A 50 6.19 6.57 22.83
N HIS A 51 6.93 6.41 23.92
CA HIS A 51 6.57 5.52 25.02
C HIS A 51 6.55 6.27 26.36
N LYS A 52 5.67 5.86 27.29
CA LYS A 52 5.48 6.52 28.61
C LYS A 52 6.75 6.60 29.46
N ARG A 53 7.69 5.68 29.24
CA ARG A 53 8.99 5.64 29.93
C ARG A 53 10.01 6.65 29.39
N GLY A 54 9.64 7.44 28.38
CA GLY A 54 10.48 8.53 27.86
C GLY A 54 11.30 8.17 26.62
N HIS A 55 11.10 7.00 26.04
CA HIS A 55 11.91 6.48 24.93
C HIS A 55 11.19 6.58 23.59
N ILE A 56 11.98 6.52 22.52
CA ILE A 56 11.52 6.46 21.13
C ILE A 56 11.65 5.01 20.68
N LEU A 57 10.54 4.25 20.73
CA LEU A 57 10.48 2.84 20.33
C LEU A 57 9.76 2.66 18.99
N ASP A 58 8.76 3.50 18.75
CA ASP A 58 7.96 3.53 17.54
C ASP A 58 8.58 4.51 16.55
N LEU A 59 8.88 4.04 15.35
CA LEU A 59 9.60 4.82 14.34
C LEU A 59 8.72 5.03 13.11
N VAL A 60 8.90 6.19 12.50
CA VAL A 60 8.39 6.54 11.17
C VAL A 60 9.62 6.87 10.33
N ILE A 61 9.84 6.11 9.26
CA ILE A 61 11.06 6.18 8.45
C ILE A 61 10.66 6.35 6.98
N SER A 62 11.26 7.32 6.30
CA SER A 62 11.15 7.49 4.85
C SER A 62 12.50 7.90 4.25
N GLU A 63 12.56 8.06 2.93
CA GLU A 63 13.74 8.64 2.29
C GLU A 63 14.03 10.06 2.79
N GLN A 64 15.32 10.39 2.97
CA GLN A 64 15.79 11.60 3.67
C GLN A 64 15.42 12.92 2.98
N ASN A 65 15.25 12.92 1.66
CA ASN A 65 14.86 14.09 0.88
C ASN A 65 13.44 14.00 0.31
N SER A 66 12.64 13.06 0.81
CA SER A 66 11.27 12.87 0.34
C SER A 66 10.31 13.88 0.97
N GLN A 67 9.37 14.37 0.17
CA GLN A 67 8.25 15.19 0.63
C GLN A 67 7.05 14.34 1.07
N LEU A 68 7.26 13.03 1.28
CA LEU A 68 6.21 12.09 1.65
C LEU A 68 5.59 12.40 3.01
N ILE A 69 6.35 12.92 3.98
CA ILE A 69 5.83 13.29 5.30
C ILE A 69 5.76 14.81 5.41
N ASN A 70 4.54 15.34 5.61
CA ASN A 70 4.29 16.77 5.74
C ASN A 70 4.37 17.22 7.22
N THR A 71 3.67 16.50 8.09
CA THR A 71 3.65 16.74 9.54
C THR A 71 3.78 15.43 10.30
N LEU A 72 4.32 15.49 11.52
CA LEU A 72 4.37 14.36 12.43
C LEU A 72 4.25 14.87 13.87
N GLU A 73 3.30 14.32 14.61
CA GLU A 73 3.03 14.67 16.00
C GLU A 73 2.83 13.41 16.84
N VAL A 74 3.24 13.48 18.12
CA VAL A 74 3.06 12.39 19.08
C VAL A 74 2.08 12.85 20.17
N THR A 75 0.99 12.12 20.34
CA THR A 75 -0.08 12.48 21.30
C THR A 75 0.14 11.77 22.64
N THR A 76 0.41 12.53 23.70
CA THR A 76 0.76 11.96 25.02
C THR A 76 -0.40 11.83 26.00
N ASP A 77 -1.61 12.29 25.65
CA ASP A 77 -2.74 12.45 26.59
C ASP A 77 -3.60 11.17 26.78
N LEU A 78 -3.07 10.02 26.38
CA LEU A 78 -3.81 8.77 26.32
C LEU A 78 -3.32 7.76 27.38
N LEU A 79 -4.18 6.81 27.73
CA LEU A 79 -3.92 5.83 28.81
C LEU A 79 -2.98 4.67 28.41
N SER A 80 -2.67 4.54 27.12
CA SER A 80 -1.72 3.56 26.61
C SER A 80 -0.30 3.90 27.03
N ASP A 81 0.57 2.89 27.16
CA ASP A 81 1.99 3.11 27.37
C ASP A 81 2.76 3.45 26.10
N HIS A 82 2.25 3.04 24.94
CA HIS A 82 2.64 3.59 23.65
C HIS A 82 1.74 4.78 23.28
N TYR A 83 2.37 5.90 22.95
CA TYR A 83 1.75 7.13 22.49
C TYR A 83 1.52 7.05 20.97
N PRO A 84 0.31 7.38 20.48
CA PRO A 84 0.05 7.43 19.06
C PRO A 84 0.91 8.47 18.36
N ILE A 85 1.46 8.06 17.22
CA ILE A 85 2.15 8.92 16.26
C ILE A 85 1.18 9.19 15.12
N VAL A 86 0.84 10.46 14.92
CA VAL A 86 -0.02 10.93 13.85
C VAL A 86 0.86 11.62 12.82
N CYS A 87 0.74 11.26 11.56
CA CYS A 87 1.50 11.89 10.48
C CYS A 87 0.61 12.14 9.27
N ASP A 88 0.78 13.30 8.65
CA ASP A 88 0.16 13.62 7.37
C ASP A 88 1.12 13.21 6.25
N ILE A 89 0.64 12.34 5.36
CA ILE A 89 1.43 11.84 4.23
C ILE A 89 0.97 12.44 2.90
N ASN A 90 1.92 12.87 2.08
CA ASN A 90 1.68 13.35 0.73
C ASN A 90 1.81 12.17 -0.25
N LEU A 91 0.69 11.53 -0.54
CA LEU A 91 0.62 10.54 -1.60
C LEU A 91 0.14 11.24 -2.88
N GLU A 92 0.95 11.16 -3.95
CA GLU A 92 0.45 11.49 -5.27
C GLU A 92 -0.72 10.54 -5.57
N SER A 93 -1.94 11.05 -5.47
CA SER A 93 -3.12 10.30 -5.83
C SER A 93 -2.99 9.96 -7.31
N ALA A 94 -3.04 8.66 -7.64
CA ALA A 94 -3.28 8.25 -9.01
C ALA A 94 -4.59 8.93 -9.43
N SER A 95 -4.49 9.94 -10.29
CA SER A 95 -5.64 10.67 -10.83
C SER A 95 -6.73 9.66 -11.13
N SER A 96 -7.90 9.80 -10.49
CA SER A 96 -8.98 8.84 -10.65
C SER A 96 -9.23 8.64 -12.13
N VAL A 97 -8.85 7.46 -12.63
CA VAL A 97 -9.09 7.11 -14.03
C VAL A 97 -10.58 6.92 -14.12
N GLU A 98 -11.27 7.88 -14.74
CA GLU A 98 -12.67 7.71 -15.11
C GLU A 98 -12.73 6.51 -16.06
N LYS A 99 -13.30 5.41 -15.59
CA LYS A 99 -13.49 4.22 -16.41
C LYS A 99 -14.90 4.27 -16.96
N GLU A 100 -15.01 4.26 -18.28
CA GLU A 100 -16.29 3.99 -18.93
C GLU A 100 -16.66 2.53 -18.65
N ILE A 101 -17.67 2.33 -17.81
CA ILE A 101 -18.23 1.01 -17.53
C ILE A 101 -19.46 0.84 -18.40
N MET A 102 -19.35 0.03 -19.46
CA MET A 102 -20.53 -0.42 -20.17
C MET A 102 -21.25 -1.49 -19.34
N SER A 103 -22.50 -1.23 -18.98
CA SER A 103 -23.36 -2.22 -18.33
C SER A 103 -24.54 -2.57 -19.24
N ARG A 104 -24.98 -3.83 -19.18
CA ARG A 104 -26.17 -4.28 -19.90
C ARG A 104 -27.41 -4.07 -19.03
N LYS A 105 -28.46 -3.49 -19.59
CA LYS A 105 -29.78 -3.39 -18.92
C LYS A 105 -30.41 -4.77 -18.82
N LEU A 106 -30.22 -5.45 -17.68
CA LEU A 106 -30.77 -6.80 -17.47
C LEU A 106 -32.31 -6.85 -17.52
N LYS A 107 -32.98 -5.73 -17.24
CA LYS A 107 -34.45 -5.63 -17.27
C LYS A 107 -35.05 -5.64 -18.68
N ASP A 108 -34.26 -5.22 -19.67
CA ASP A 108 -34.70 -5.14 -21.08
C ASP A 108 -34.29 -6.40 -21.86
N ILE A 109 -33.72 -7.40 -21.18
CA ILE A 109 -33.36 -8.66 -21.82
C ILE A 109 -34.62 -9.49 -22.02
N ASP A 110 -34.89 -9.82 -23.28
CA ASP A 110 -35.79 -10.90 -23.62
C ASP A 110 -35.17 -12.24 -23.17
N VAL A 111 -35.72 -12.77 -22.08
CA VAL A 111 -35.21 -13.98 -21.42
C VAL A 111 -35.33 -15.20 -22.34
N GLU A 112 -36.38 -15.28 -23.16
CA GLU A 112 -36.62 -16.41 -24.05
C GLU A 112 -35.64 -16.38 -25.23
N GLN A 113 -35.46 -15.22 -25.84
CA GLN A 113 -34.49 -15.04 -26.91
C GLN A 113 -33.07 -15.32 -26.40
N PHE A 114 -32.73 -14.85 -25.21
CA PHE A 114 -31.43 -15.10 -24.58
C PHE A 114 -31.21 -16.59 -24.31
N ALA A 115 -32.17 -17.27 -23.69
CA ALA A 115 -32.07 -18.71 -23.41
C ALA A 115 -31.95 -19.54 -24.71
N SER A 116 -32.69 -19.16 -25.76
CA SER A 116 -32.59 -19.78 -27.07
C SER A 116 -31.19 -19.59 -27.68
N SER A 117 -30.66 -18.36 -27.64
CA SER A 117 -29.33 -18.05 -28.17
C SER A 117 -28.20 -18.83 -27.46
N ILE A 118 -28.31 -19.04 -26.14
CA ILE A 118 -27.35 -19.86 -25.39
C ILE A 118 -27.44 -21.31 -25.85
N LYS A 119 -28.64 -21.87 -25.97
CA LYS A 119 -28.83 -23.26 -26.43
C LYS A 119 -28.28 -23.47 -27.84
N GLU A 120 -28.45 -22.51 -28.74
CA GLU A 120 -27.85 -22.56 -30.08
C GLU A 120 -26.33 -22.44 -30.04
N ALA A 121 -25.78 -21.51 -29.25
CA ALA A 121 -24.34 -21.35 -29.12
C ALA A 121 -23.66 -22.61 -28.55
N VAL A 122 -24.29 -23.26 -27.57
CA VAL A 122 -23.78 -24.52 -26.98
C VAL A 122 -23.83 -25.66 -28.00
N LYS A 123 -24.87 -25.76 -28.84
CA LYS A 123 -24.93 -26.75 -29.92
C LYS A 123 -23.81 -26.60 -30.94
N CYS A 124 -23.32 -25.38 -31.17
CA CYS A 124 -22.17 -25.14 -32.06
C CYS A 124 -20.82 -25.56 -31.46
N ILE A 125 -20.76 -25.83 -30.15
CA ILE A 125 -19.55 -26.31 -29.46
C ILE A 125 -19.45 -27.84 -29.56
N ASP A 126 -20.60 -28.53 -29.71
CA ASP A 126 -20.68 -29.99 -29.87
C ASP A 126 -20.45 -30.48 -31.32
N SER A 127 -20.21 -29.58 -32.28
CA SER A 127 -19.66 -29.97 -33.58
C SER A 127 -18.14 -29.95 -33.52
N ASP A 128 -17.49 -31.10 -33.77
CA ASP A 128 -16.04 -31.32 -33.84
C ASP A 128 -15.29 -30.46 -34.91
N ASP A 129 -15.85 -29.33 -35.35
CA ASP A 129 -15.25 -28.39 -36.30
C ASP A 129 -14.71 -27.14 -35.58
N PRO A 130 -13.38 -27.01 -35.40
CA PRO A 130 -12.75 -25.88 -34.72
C PRO A 130 -12.92 -24.53 -35.44
N LEU A 131 -13.39 -24.51 -36.70
CA LEU A 131 -13.50 -23.31 -37.53
C LEU A 131 -14.90 -22.68 -37.53
N ALA A 132 -15.90 -23.33 -36.93
CA ALA A 132 -17.29 -22.87 -36.94
C ALA A 132 -17.50 -21.50 -36.25
N LEU A 133 -16.61 -21.11 -35.33
CA LEU A 133 -16.70 -19.85 -34.58
C LEU A 133 -16.09 -18.63 -35.31
N LEU A 134 -15.30 -18.83 -36.37
CA LEU A 134 -14.60 -17.75 -37.09
C LEU A 134 -15.47 -17.05 -38.16
N HIS A 135 -16.61 -17.65 -38.55
CA HIS A 135 -17.48 -17.11 -39.61
C HIS A 135 -18.65 -16.26 -39.11
N ARG A 136 -18.75 -16.01 -37.79
CA ARG A 136 -19.93 -15.36 -37.17
C ARG A 136 -19.71 -13.90 -36.76
N TYR A 137 -18.59 -13.30 -37.18
CA TYR A 137 -18.26 -11.89 -37.01
C TYR A 137 -17.80 -11.27 -38.33
#